data_AF-A0A9E7AXK3-F1
#
_entry.id   AF-A0A9E7AXK3-F1
#
_cell.length_a   1.000
_cell.length_b   1.000
_cell.length_c   1.000
_cell.angle_alpha   90.00
_cell.angle_beta   90.00
_cell.angle_gamma   90.00
#
_symmetry.space_group_name_H-M   'P 1'
#
loop_
_entity.id
_entity.type
_entity.pdbx_description
1 polymer ?
#
loop_
_entity_poly.entity_id
_entity_poly.type
_entity_poly.pdbx_seq_one_letter_code
_entity_poly.pdbx_strand_id
1 'polypeptide(L)'
;MRFVSLFSFFLFFSVILRAQPENGYYAEKHPGGEKSCEGNYKKGKKEGTWNCWSANGVLIRKENYRQGELHGRQIECYGEKFITSSSYYTMGLRDSVWKRFDEKGRVISERTYRNDLPGGGWDYYDWTSGQQIRVKREFYRDGLRDGQFIEWTNTGVRKSESWYKKDLRDSLWLTFDNSGRVLTESRYRDDLPNGVWRTWQWSGQKKILVQSENYVDGKRDGLFEAWNPDSTKKVSAKFKAGKIQAAPEAWDYTGAPVAPDQFEYCAIVYSTDLRSYYMNDTVLARKHMPGCYGYDPTEQVFDYTDTRAEFPGGIDSMNAYIRRNLRYPDLCKEQAIQGTVYIKFIVEKNGMITDAKIVRGIRGCPQMEKESLRVVKGMPRFKPARQGGRIVRSYSTIPFRFKLS
;
A
#
# COMPACT_ATOMS: atom_id res chain seq x y z
N MET A 1 36.39 3.52 -45.95
CA MET A 1 36.24 4.29 -47.20
C MET A 1 35.27 5.45 -46.92
N ARG A 2 35.75 6.69 -47.01
CA ARG A 2 35.03 8.01 -47.11
C ARG A 2 34.04 8.48 -46.00
N PHE A 3 34.53 9.43 -45.18
CA PHE A 3 34.14 10.86 -45.01
C PHE A 3 32.70 11.37 -44.66
N VAL A 4 32.66 12.29 -43.66
CA VAL A 4 31.75 13.45 -43.36
C VAL A 4 30.34 13.13 -42.77
N SER A 5 29.72 13.78 -41.77
CA SER A 5 29.83 15.05 -41.00
C SER A 5 29.17 14.85 -39.60
N LEU A 6 29.78 15.18 -38.45
CA LEU A 6 29.67 16.45 -37.69
C LEU A 6 28.25 17.07 -37.54
N PHE A 7 27.71 17.06 -36.32
CA PHE A 7 27.48 18.29 -35.55
C PHE A 7 27.62 18.02 -34.04
N SER A 8 28.72 18.55 -33.50
CA SER A 8 28.99 18.71 -32.08
C SER A 8 28.39 20.05 -31.64
N PHE A 9 27.75 20.09 -30.46
CA PHE A 9 27.65 21.32 -29.69
C PHE A 9 28.15 21.03 -28.27
N PHE A 10 29.46 20.83 -28.17
CA PHE A 10 30.19 21.11 -26.94
C PHE A 10 30.27 22.63 -26.79
N LEU A 11 29.50 23.18 -25.86
CA LEU A 11 29.86 24.46 -25.24
C LEU A 11 30.71 24.14 -24.01
N PHE A 12 32.02 24.34 -24.16
CA PHE A 12 32.95 24.46 -23.04
C PHE A 12 32.48 25.62 -22.16
N PHE A 13 31.90 25.32 -21.00
CA PHE A 13 31.82 26.31 -19.93
C PHE A 13 33.01 26.10 -19.02
N SER A 14 33.99 26.99 -19.12
CA SER A 14 34.96 27.22 -18.06
C SER A 14 34.20 27.70 -16.82
N VAL A 15 33.83 26.77 -15.92
CA VAL A 15 33.43 27.14 -14.57
C VAL A 15 34.69 27.70 -13.91
N ILE A 16 34.76 29.01 -13.76
CA ILE A 16 35.71 29.63 -12.82
C ILE A 16 35.28 29.12 -11.44
N LEU A 17 35.94 28.06 -10.96
CA LEU A 17 35.77 27.55 -9.61
C LEU A 17 36.34 28.60 -8.66
N ARG A 18 35.53 29.58 -8.23
CA ARG A 18 35.90 30.41 -7.09
C ARG A 18 35.93 29.49 -5.87
N ALA A 19 37.07 29.45 -5.18
CA ALA A 19 37.22 28.69 -3.95
C ALA A 19 36.16 29.15 -2.93
N GLN A 20 35.50 28.19 -2.28
CA GLN A 20 34.51 28.48 -1.24
C GLN A 20 35.21 29.13 -0.03
N PRO A 21 34.61 30.16 0.58
CA PRO A 21 35.24 30.85 1.71
C PRO A 21 35.24 29.97 2.96
N GLU A 22 36.30 30.08 3.76
CA GLU A 22 36.36 29.40 5.05
C GLU A 22 35.32 29.99 6.03
N ASN A 23 35.12 31.31 6.01
CA ASN A 23 34.16 31.99 6.86
C ASN A 23 33.51 33.17 6.13
N GLY A 24 32.27 33.49 6.50
CA GLY A 24 31.57 34.70 6.06
C GLY A 24 30.64 34.48 4.87
N TYR A 25 30.15 35.59 4.32
CA TYR A 25 29.13 35.61 3.28
C TYR A 25 29.63 35.01 1.96
N TYR A 26 28.75 34.29 1.28
CA TYR A 26 28.99 33.75 -0.05
C TYR A 26 27.72 33.83 -0.90
N ALA A 27 27.90 34.16 -2.18
CA ALA A 27 26.84 34.16 -3.17
C ALA A 27 27.25 33.31 -4.38
N GLU A 28 26.41 32.31 -4.66
CA GLU A 28 26.44 31.50 -5.87
C GLU A 28 25.73 32.27 -7.00
N LYS A 29 26.13 31.98 -8.25
CA LYS A 29 25.54 32.60 -9.45
C LYS A 29 25.02 31.53 -10.40
N HIS A 30 23.95 31.85 -11.11
CA HIS A 30 23.48 31.13 -12.29
C HIS A 30 24.50 31.25 -13.43
N PRO A 31 24.46 30.38 -14.45
CA PRO A 31 25.30 30.50 -15.64
C PRO A 31 25.22 31.87 -16.33
N GLY A 32 24.06 32.54 -16.26
CA GLY A 32 23.85 33.90 -16.77
C GLY A 32 24.43 35.03 -15.91
N GLY A 33 25.11 34.74 -14.79
CA GLY A 33 25.75 35.72 -13.91
C GLY A 33 24.85 36.29 -12.81
N GLU A 34 23.54 36.10 -12.92
CA GLU A 34 22.51 36.38 -11.91
C GLU A 34 22.77 35.60 -10.61
N LYS A 35 22.35 36.13 -9.46
CA LYS A 35 22.51 35.45 -8.16
C LYS A 35 21.62 34.21 -8.08
N SER A 36 22.18 33.05 -7.71
CA SER A 36 21.42 31.79 -7.57
C SER A 36 21.11 31.43 -6.13
N CYS A 37 22.09 31.54 -5.23
CA CYS A 37 21.91 31.30 -3.80
C CYS A 37 22.87 32.16 -3.00
N GLU A 38 22.51 32.53 -1.78
CA GLU A 38 23.42 33.21 -0.87
C GLU A 38 23.23 32.73 0.57
N GLY A 39 24.29 32.83 1.34
CA GLY A 39 24.30 32.52 2.77
C GLY A 39 25.68 32.72 3.35
N ASN A 40 25.96 32.06 4.48
CA ASN A 40 27.25 32.16 5.15
C ASN A 40 27.94 30.80 5.23
N TYR A 41 29.27 30.83 5.20
CA TYR A 41 30.14 29.73 5.59
C TYR A 41 30.71 29.96 6.99
N LYS A 42 30.95 28.87 7.71
CA LYS A 42 31.69 28.82 8.96
C LYS A 42 32.56 27.57 8.95
N LYS A 43 33.88 27.74 9.08
CA LYS A 43 34.89 26.65 8.96
C LYS A 43 34.73 25.81 7.69
N GLY A 44 34.56 26.48 6.55
CA GLY A 44 34.44 25.86 5.23
C GLY A 44 33.12 25.12 4.99
N LYS A 45 32.13 25.25 5.88
CA LYS A 45 30.81 24.60 5.74
C LYS A 45 29.67 25.61 5.76
N LYS A 46 28.59 25.35 5.00
CA LYS A 46 27.37 26.17 5.01
C LYS A 46 26.81 26.28 6.43
N GLU A 47 26.44 27.49 6.84
CA GLU A 47 25.94 27.80 8.17
C GLU A 47 24.79 28.83 8.08
N GLY A 48 23.75 28.64 8.88
CA GLY A 48 22.62 29.54 8.98
C GLY A 48 21.68 29.46 7.78
N THR A 49 20.92 30.53 7.57
CA THR A 49 19.95 30.61 6.49
C THR A 49 20.62 30.82 5.13
N TRP A 50 20.21 30.03 4.15
CA TRP A 50 20.56 30.18 2.75
C TRP A 50 19.30 30.48 1.93
N ASN A 51 19.33 31.56 1.14
CA ASN A 51 18.24 31.93 0.25
C ASN A 51 18.64 31.62 -1.19
N CYS A 52 17.73 31.06 -1.99
CA CYS A 52 17.98 30.68 -3.37
C CYS A 52 16.88 31.19 -4.30
N TRP A 53 17.31 31.68 -5.46
CA TRP A 53 16.47 32.30 -6.47
C TRP A 53 16.53 31.53 -7.79
N SER A 54 15.43 31.55 -8.54
CA SER A 54 15.40 31.15 -9.95
C SER A 54 16.27 32.08 -10.80
N ALA A 55 16.53 31.68 -12.06
CA ALA A 55 17.27 32.51 -13.01
C ALA A 55 16.63 33.88 -13.27
N ASN A 56 15.31 34.01 -13.03
CA ASN A 56 14.55 35.25 -13.21
C ASN A 56 14.47 36.07 -11.89
N GLY A 57 15.29 35.76 -10.88
CA GLY A 57 15.36 36.54 -9.63
C GLY A 57 14.26 36.23 -8.61
N VAL A 58 13.38 35.27 -8.87
CA VAL A 58 12.29 34.88 -7.95
C VAL A 58 12.81 33.94 -6.85
N LEU A 59 12.54 34.22 -5.57
CA LEU A 59 12.93 33.34 -4.46
C LEU A 59 12.19 32.00 -4.55
N ILE A 60 12.94 30.91 -4.71
CA ILE A 60 12.38 29.56 -4.87
C ILE A 60 12.65 28.66 -3.66
N ARG A 61 13.64 29.01 -2.82
CA ARG A 61 13.99 28.16 -1.68
C ARG A 61 14.66 28.96 -0.57
N LYS A 62 14.32 28.63 0.67
CA LYS A 62 14.99 29.08 1.89
C LYS A 62 15.37 27.87 2.70
N GLU A 63 16.66 27.70 2.96
CA GLU A 63 17.24 26.55 3.64
C GLU A 63 17.93 27.02 4.91
N ASN A 64 18.08 26.13 5.88
CA ASN A 64 18.89 26.40 7.06
C ASN A 64 19.93 25.29 7.17
N TYR A 65 21.17 25.67 7.47
CA TYR A 65 22.30 24.77 7.60
C TYR A 65 22.98 24.91 8.96
N ARG A 66 23.52 23.80 9.46
CA ARG A 66 24.41 23.76 10.62
C ARG A 66 25.55 22.81 10.31
N GLN A 67 26.79 23.30 10.36
CA GLN A 67 27.98 22.52 10.03
C GLN A 67 27.91 21.84 8.65
N GLY A 68 27.34 22.52 7.66
CA GLY A 68 27.23 22.03 6.28
C GLY A 68 26.03 21.15 6.00
N GLU A 69 25.30 20.72 7.03
CA GLU A 69 24.12 19.86 6.89
C GLU A 69 22.83 20.65 7.05
N LEU A 70 21.75 20.27 6.34
CA LEU A 70 20.44 20.89 6.52
C LEU A 70 19.99 20.76 7.97
N HIS A 71 19.62 21.87 8.60
CA HIS A 71 19.25 21.92 10.00
C HIS A 71 18.24 23.04 10.27
N GLY A 72 17.05 22.66 10.72
CA GLY A 72 15.90 23.53 10.89
C GLY A 72 14.96 23.48 9.68
N ARG A 73 14.21 24.58 9.50
CA ARG A 73 13.14 24.66 8.52
C ARG A 73 13.71 24.87 7.11
N GLN A 74 13.18 24.17 6.12
CA GLN A 74 13.32 24.49 4.70
C GLN A 74 11.96 24.93 4.17
N ILE A 75 11.95 25.93 3.30
CA ILE A 75 10.76 26.42 2.61
C ILE A 75 11.06 26.38 1.12
N GLU A 76 10.16 25.80 0.34
CA GLU A 76 10.18 25.89 -1.11
C GLU A 76 9.02 26.74 -1.58
N CYS A 77 9.28 27.56 -2.59
CA CYS A 77 8.31 28.45 -3.21
C CYS A 77 8.20 28.15 -4.71
N TYR A 78 7.00 28.29 -5.25
CA TYR A 78 6.72 28.30 -6.68
C TYR A 78 6.29 29.70 -7.09
N GLY A 79 7.07 30.32 -7.98
CA GLY A 79 6.88 31.72 -8.32
C GLY A 79 7.08 32.65 -7.12
N GLU A 80 6.64 33.90 -7.25
CA GLU A 80 6.99 34.97 -6.30
C GLU A 80 6.29 34.89 -4.94
N LYS A 81 5.19 34.13 -4.82
CA LYS A 81 4.31 34.23 -3.63
C LYS A 81 3.78 32.90 -3.08
N PHE A 82 3.95 31.78 -3.77
CA PHE A 82 3.31 30.53 -3.35
C PHE A 82 4.30 29.59 -2.67
N ILE A 83 4.17 29.39 -1.37
CA ILE A 83 4.91 28.33 -0.67
C ILE A 83 4.36 26.99 -1.15
N THR A 84 5.21 26.10 -1.66
CA THR A 84 4.82 24.75 -2.08
C THR A 84 5.07 23.72 -1.00
N SER A 85 6.12 23.93 -0.20
CA SER A 85 6.47 23.03 0.90
C SER A 85 7.14 23.75 2.07
N SER A 86 6.92 23.21 3.26
CA SER A 86 7.62 23.58 4.49
C SER A 86 8.09 22.30 5.15
N SER A 87 9.40 22.08 5.12
CA SER A 87 10.08 20.86 5.55
C SER A 87 10.96 21.17 6.75
N TYR A 88 11.33 20.16 7.52
CA TYR A 88 12.24 20.31 8.68
C TYR A 88 13.29 19.22 8.66
N TYR A 89 14.51 19.60 9.04
CA TYR A 89 15.66 18.69 9.06
C TYR A 89 16.45 18.85 10.35
N THR A 90 17.07 17.76 10.80
CA THR A 90 18.03 17.76 11.88
C THR A 90 19.29 17.07 11.37
N MET A 91 20.34 17.85 11.06
CA MET A 91 21.63 17.32 10.59
C MET A 91 21.50 16.49 9.30
N GLY A 92 20.81 17.04 8.30
CA GLY A 92 20.58 16.42 7.00
C GLY A 92 19.39 15.47 6.95
N LEU A 93 18.94 14.94 8.09
CA LEU A 93 17.84 13.96 8.16
C LEU A 93 16.49 14.66 8.29
N ARG A 94 15.45 14.16 7.62
CA ARG A 94 14.09 14.70 7.74
C ARG A 94 13.55 14.48 9.15
N ASP A 95 12.94 15.52 9.70
CA ASP A 95 12.46 15.54 11.08
C ASP A 95 11.22 16.43 11.21
N SER A 96 10.48 16.29 12.31
CA SER A 96 9.30 17.09 12.65
C SER A 96 8.21 17.11 11.55
N VAL A 97 7.39 18.16 11.50
CA VAL A 97 6.21 18.26 10.64
C VAL A 97 6.54 18.91 9.30
N TRP A 98 6.26 18.17 8.23
CA TRP A 98 6.40 18.58 6.85
C TRP A 98 5.05 18.91 6.24
N LYS A 99 4.90 20.12 5.71
CA LYS A 99 3.68 20.60 5.08
C LYS A 99 3.86 20.73 3.58
N ARG A 100 2.83 20.41 2.82
CA ARG A 100 2.70 20.77 1.39
C ARG A 100 1.45 21.59 1.19
N PHE A 101 1.52 22.47 0.21
CA PHE A 101 0.46 23.39 -0.13
C PHE A 101 0.10 23.26 -1.61
N ASP A 102 -1.13 23.62 -1.95
CA ASP A 102 -1.55 23.77 -3.34
C ASP A 102 -1.16 25.15 -3.91
N GLU A 103 -1.53 25.40 -5.16
CA GLU A 103 -1.27 26.66 -5.88
C GLU A 103 -1.93 27.89 -5.24
N LYS A 104 -2.89 27.70 -4.32
CA LYS A 104 -3.55 28.78 -3.56
C LYS A 104 -2.96 28.94 -2.15
N GLY A 105 -1.89 28.22 -1.83
CA GLY A 105 -1.26 28.25 -0.51
C GLY A 105 -2.02 27.48 0.58
N ARG A 106 -2.97 26.62 0.20
CA ARG A 106 -3.78 25.83 1.14
C ARG A 106 -3.10 24.50 1.44
N VAL A 107 -3.12 24.07 2.69
CA VAL A 107 -2.45 22.83 3.13
C VAL A 107 -3.13 21.61 2.51
N ILE A 108 -2.37 20.78 1.78
CA ILE A 108 -2.84 19.52 1.18
C ILE A 108 -2.25 18.28 1.84
N SER A 109 -1.15 18.42 2.60
CA SER A 109 -0.63 17.33 3.42
C SER A 109 0.20 17.85 4.58
N GLU A 110 0.10 17.19 5.73
CA GLU A 110 0.97 17.35 6.89
C GLU A 110 1.51 15.99 7.28
N ARG A 111 2.83 15.82 7.28
CA ARG A 111 3.48 14.52 7.50
C ARG A 111 4.59 14.67 8.52
N THR A 112 4.60 13.82 9.52
CA THR A 112 5.60 13.89 10.58
C THR A 112 6.73 12.89 10.31
N TYR A 113 7.98 13.31 10.54
CA TYR A 113 9.17 12.49 10.37
C TYR A 113 10.01 12.53 11.64
N ARG A 114 10.83 11.50 11.83
CA ARG A 114 11.89 11.46 12.84
C ARG A 114 13.06 10.68 12.26
N ASN A 115 14.23 11.32 12.15
CA ASN A 115 15.45 10.72 11.62
C ASN A 115 15.21 10.00 10.28
N ASP A 116 14.63 10.70 9.30
CA ASP A 116 14.26 10.20 7.97
C ASP A 116 13.14 9.15 7.89
N LEU A 117 12.66 8.66 9.03
CA LEU A 117 11.58 7.70 9.08
C LEU A 117 10.22 8.40 9.26
N PRO A 118 9.15 7.91 8.61
CA PRO A 118 7.79 8.27 8.98
C PRO A 118 7.55 8.08 10.49
N GLY A 119 6.98 9.09 11.13
CA GLY A 119 6.61 9.03 12.54
C GLY A 119 5.37 9.86 12.82
N GLY A 120 4.61 9.54 13.86
CA GLY A 120 3.40 10.27 14.23
C GLY A 120 2.31 10.24 13.15
N GLY A 121 1.44 11.26 13.19
CA GLY A 121 0.30 11.39 12.29
C GLY A 121 0.66 12.00 10.94
N TRP A 122 0.10 11.43 9.88
CA TRP A 122 0.15 11.94 8.51
C TRP A 122 -1.28 12.23 8.05
N ASP A 123 -1.59 13.49 7.80
CA ASP A 123 -2.90 13.96 7.36
C ASP A 123 -2.85 14.48 5.92
N TYR A 124 -3.89 14.17 5.15
CA TYR A 124 -4.05 14.58 3.76
C TYR A 124 -5.39 15.28 3.57
N TYR A 125 -5.40 16.33 2.77
CA TYR A 125 -6.56 17.20 2.61
C TYR A 125 -6.90 17.39 1.13
N ASP A 126 -8.20 17.36 0.83
CA ASP A 126 -8.79 17.73 -0.45
C ASP A 126 -9.50 19.07 -0.33
N TRP A 127 -9.48 19.83 -1.42
CA TRP A 127 -10.06 21.18 -1.51
C TRP A 127 -10.99 21.35 -2.71
N THR A 128 -11.42 20.24 -3.32
CA THR A 128 -12.25 20.25 -4.55
C THR A 128 -13.61 20.89 -4.29
N SER A 129 -14.15 20.74 -3.08
CA SER A 129 -15.39 21.37 -2.62
C SER A 129 -15.24 22.86 -2.24
N GLY A 130 -14.02 23.40 -2.25
CA GLY A 130 -13.70 24.74 -1.74
C GLY A 130 -13.46 24.77 -0.22
N GLN A 131 -13.85 23.74 0.53
CA GLN A 131 -13.56 23.58 1.95
C GLN A 131 -12.39 22.61 2.18
N GLN A 132 -11.72 22.73 3.32
CA GLN A 132 -10.67 21.78 3.70
C GLN A 132 -11.29 20.48 4.20
N ILE A 133 -11.21 19.42 3.39
CA ILE A 133 -11.70 18.10 3.78
C ILE A 133 -10.52 17.18 4.02
N ARG A 134 -10.38 16.62 5.23
CA ARG A 134 -9.40 15.56 5.48
C ARG A 134 -9.87 14.29 4.75
N VAL A 135 -9.06 13.78 3.83
CA VAL A 135 -9.37 12.58 3.04
C VAL A 135 -8.61 11.35 3.50
N LYS A 136 -7.50 11.54 4.24
CA LYS A 136 -6.72 10.44 4.78
C LYS A 136 -5.96 10.83 6.03
N ARG A 137 -5.90 9.90 6.99
CA ARG A 137 -5.07 9.96 8.20
C ARG A 137 -4.35 8.64 8.33
N GLU A 138 -3.04 8.70 8.54
CA GLU A 138 -2.17 7.55 8.75
C GLU A 138 -1.33 7.78 10.01
N PHE A 139 -0.89 6.70 10.66
CA PHE A 139 -0.04 6.81 11.83
C PHE A 139 1.17 5.88 11.76
N TYR A 140 2.35 6.44 12.01
CA TYR A 140 3.62 5.72 11.95
C TYR A 140 4.40 5.80 13.25
N ARG A 141 5.17 4.74 13.54
CA ARG A 141 6.19 4.70 14.59
C ARG A 141 7.41 4.01 14.04
N ASP A 142 8.57 4.67 14.14
CA ASP A 142 9.86 4.17 13.65
C ASP A 142 9.82 3.69 12.19
N GLY A 143 9.06 4.40 11.35
CA GLY A 143 8.89 4.10 9.93
C GLY A 143 7.87 3.01 9.58
N LEU A 144 7.26 2.37 10.57
CA LEU A 144 6.25 1.32 10.41
C LEU A 144 4.86 1.86 10.68
N ARG A 145 3.82 1.31 10.03
CA ARG A 145 2.43 1.61 10.37
C ARG A 145 2.14 1.08 11.78
N ASP A 146 1.74 1.94 12.70
CA ASP A 146 1.60 1.56 14.11
C ASP A 146 0.59 2.46 14.83
N GLY A 147 -0.69 2.22 14.56
CA GLY A 147 -1.80 3.00 15.07
C GLY A 147 -2.99 2.97 14.11
N GLN A 148 -3.79 4.02 14.18
CA GLN A 148 -5.04 4.14 13.43
C GLN A 148 -4.83 4.75 12.05
N PHE A 149 -5.53 4.21 11.06
CA PHE A 149 -5.58 4.65 9.68
C PHE A 149 -7.04 4.89 9.31
N ILE A 150 -7.34 6.06 8.76
CA ILE A 150 -8.70 6.46 8.42
C ILE A 150 -8.71 7.06 7.02
N GLU A 151 -9.67 6.65 6.21
CA GLU A 151 -9.94 7.27 4.92
C GLU A 151 -11.33 7.89 4.90
N TRP A 152 -11.44 9.05 4.27
CA TRP A 152 -12.70 9.73 4.01
C TRP A 152 -12.87 9.97 2.52
N THR A 153 -14.11 10.18 2.08
CA THR A 153 -14.43 10.72 0.75
C THR A 153 -13.99 12.17 0.64
N ASN A 154 -13.97 12.72 -0.58
CA ASN A 154 -13.79 14.17 -0.80
C ASN A 154 -14.96 15.03 -0.25
N THR A 155 -16.05 14.40 0.20
CA THR A 155 -17.16 15.05 0.90
C THR A 155 -17.07 14.92 2.43
N GLY A 156 -16.03 14.27 2.97
CA GLY A 156 -15.79 14.13 4.41
C GLY A 156 -16.50 12.94 5.07
N VAL A 157 -17.14 12.06 4.29
CA VAL A 157 -17.77 10.84 4.79
C VAL A 157 -16.69 9.78 5.03
N ARG A 158 -16.70 9.11 6.19
CA ARG A 158 -15.75 8.01 6.47
C ARG A 158 -15.95 6.89 5.45
N LYS A 159 -14.85 6.35 4.89
CA LYS A 159 -14.83 5.18 3.99
C LYS A 159 -14.33 3.94 4.70
N SER A 160 -13.27 4.09 5.48
CA SER A 160 -12.65 2.99 6.22
C SER A 160 -11.92 3.48 7.45
N GLU A 161 -11.81 2.59 8.43
CA GLU A 161 -11.04 2.77 9.65
C GLU A 161 -10.30 1.46 9.95
N SER A 162 -9.00 1.53 10.20
CA SER A 162 -8.14 0.34 10.30
C SER A 162 -7.02 0.58 11.28
N TRP A 163 -6.56 -0.49 11.94
CA TRP A 163 -5.49 -0.40 12.93
C TRP A 163 -4.35 -1.33 12.55
N TYR A 164 -3.14 -0.86 12.83
CA TYR A 164 -1.90 -1.56 12.57
C TYR A 164 -1.01 -1.53 13.80
N LYS A 165 -0.17 -2.55 13.95
CA LYS A 165 0.90 -2.63 14.93
C LYS A 165 2.14 -3.17 14.23
N LYS A 166 3.18 -2.34 14.12
CA LYS A 166 4.44 -2.68 13.42
C LYS A 166 4.20 -3.29 12.03
N ASP A 167 3.45 -2.57 11.20
CA ASP A 167 3.02 -2.93 9.84
C ASP A 167 2.02 -4.09 9.70
N LEU A 168 1.72 -4.83 10.77
CA LEU A 168 0.72 -5.90 10.77
C LEU A 168 -0.66 -5.33 11.06
N ARG A 169 -1.71 -5.86 10.42
CA ARG A 169 -3.09 -5.52 10.76
C ARG A 169 -3.38 -6.02 12.16
N ASP A 170 -3.97 -5.16 12.98
CA ASP A 170 -4.25 -5.45 14.37
C ASP A 170 -5.55 -4.76 14.78
N SER A 171 -6.24 -5.32 15.78
CA SER A 171 -7.44 -4.75 16.36
C SER A 171 -8.62 -4.61 15.37
N LEU A 172 -9.35 -3.50 15.40
CA LEU A 172 -10.64 -3.31 14.72
C LEU A 172 -10.46 -2.84 13.27
N TRP A 173 -11.34 -3.23 12.36
CA TRP A 173 -11.36 -2.81 10.96
C TRP A 173 -12.80 -2.54 10.55
N LEU A 174 -13.06 -1.34 10.05
CA LEU A 174 -14.39 -0.89 9.68
C LEU A 174 -14.41 -0.42 8.23
N THR A 175 -15.49 -0.75 7.52
CA THR A 175 -15.85 -0.08 6.27
C THR A 175 -17.22 0.57 6.41
N PHE A 176 -17.44 1.62 5.63
CA PHE A 176 -18.63 2.44 5.70
C PHE A 176 -19.23 2.61 4.30
N ASP A 177 -20.54 2.82 4.23
CA ASP A 177 -21.22 3.19 3.00
C ASP A 177 -21.04 4.67 2.67
N ASN A 178 -21.62 5.11 1.54
CA ASN A 178 -21.53 6.50 1.08
C ASN A 178 -22.23 7.51 2.01
N SER A 179 -22.98 7.05 3.01
CA SER A 179 -23.62 7.86 4.05
C SER A 179 -22.88 7.80 5.39
N GLY A 180 -21.73 7.11 5.46
CA GLY A 180 -20.91 7.01 6.66
C GLY A 180 -21.41 5.97 7.66
N ARG A 181 -22.27 5.04 7.23
CA ARG A 181 -22.82 3.99 8.08
C ARG A 181 -22.00 2.71 7.93
N VAL A 182 -21.72 2.03 9.04
CA VAL A 182 -20.88 0.83 9.05
C VAL A 182 -21.50 -0.29 8.20
N LEU A 183 -20.70 -0.83 7.27
CA LEU A 183 -21.00 -1.99 6.43
C LEU A 183 -20.31 -3.26 6.91
N THR A 184 -19.05 -3.16 7.31
CA THR A 184 -18.31 -4.31 7.84
C THR A 184 -17.56 -3.95 9.12
N GLU A 185 -17.47 -4.92 10.01
CA GLU A 185 -16.59 -4.95 11.16
C GLU A 185 -15.76 -6.21 11.06
N SER A 186 -14.45 -6.08 11.04
CA SER A 186 -13.51 -7.18 11.08
C SER A 186 -12.51 -6.93 12.20
N ARG A 187 -11.91 -8.01 12.70
CA ARG A 187 -10.92 -7.94 13.76
C ARG A 187 -9.71 -8.79 13.43
N TYR A 188 -8.54 -8.26 13.75
CA TYR A 188 -7.25 -8.87 13.44
C TYR A 188 -6.35 -8.88 14.65
N ARG A 189 -5.42 -9.83 14.67
CA ARG A 189 -4.28 -9.87 15.58
C ARG A 189 -3.09 -10.38 14.79
N ASP A 190 -2.03 -9.60 14.74
CA ASP A 190 -0.78 -9.96 14.03
C ASP A 190 -1.05 -10.45 12.59
N ASP A 191 -1.80 -9.66 11.82
CA ASP A 191 -2.22 -9.93 10.43
C ASP A 191 -3.22 -11.08 10.22
N LEU A 192 -3.60 -11.79 11.27
CA LEU A 192 -4.54 -12.91 11.20
C LEU A 192 -5.95 -12.46 11.63
N PRO A 193 -7.01 -12.89 10.91
CA PRO A 193 -8.39 -12.77 11.40
C PRO A 193 -8.52 -13.30 12.83
N ASN A 194 -9.02 -12.47 13.74
CA ASN A 194 -9.16 -12.85 15.14
C ASN A 194 -10.29 -12.07 15.82
N GLY A 195 -11.31 -12.78 16.27
CA GLY A 195 -12.56 -12.25 16.82
C GLY A 195 -13.72 -12.28 15.81
N VAL A 196 -14.82 -11.68 16.22
CA VAL A 196 -16.07 -11.68 15.45
C VAL A 196 -16.00 -10.66 14.32
N TRP A 197 -16.29 -11.12 13.11
CA TRP A 197 -16.50 -10.32 11.92
C TRP A 197 -18.00 -10.25 11.63
N ARG A 198 -18.46 -9.08 11.20
CA ARG A 198 -19.87 -8.82 10.90
C ARG A 198 -20.00 -8.00 9.64
N THR A 199 -21.06 -8.30 8.90
CA THR A 199 -21.47 -7.54 7.72
C THR A 199 -22.91 -7.11 7.88
N TRP A 200 -23.18 -5.85 7.60
CA TRP A 200 -24.51 -5.27 7.63
C TRP A 200 -24.91 -4.70 6.28
N GLN A 201 -26.22 -4.70 6.06
CA GLN A 201 -26.88 -3.93 5.03
C GLN A 201 -27.77 -2.87 5.67
N TRP A 202 -28.07 -1.81 4.92
CA TRP A 202 -28.95 -0.75 5.37
C TRP A 202 -30.16 -0.68 4.44
N SER A 203 -31.36 -0.68 5.03
CA SER A 203 -32.62 -0.39 4.34
C SER A 203 -33.24 0.84 4.99
N GLY A 204 -33.18 1.99 4.28
CA GLY A 204 -33.47 3.28 4.89
C GLY A 204 -32.58 3.54 6.10
N GLN A 205 -33.18 3.72 7.29
CA GLN A 205 -32.46 3.91 8.56
C GLN A 205 -32.24 2.59 9.33
N LYS A 206 -32.74 1.45 8.86
CA LYS A 206 -32.60 0.16 9.56
C LYS A 206 -31.28 -0.50 9.21
N LYS A 207 -30.46 -0.80 10.22
CA LYS A 207 -29.24 -1.62 10.12
C LYS A 207 -29.61 -3.09 10.25
N ILE A 208 -29.32 -3.89 9.23
CA ILE A 208 -29.67 -5.30 9.14
C ILE A 208 -28.36 -6.10 9.16
N LEU A 209 -28.18 -6.98 10.14
CA LEU A 209 -27.05 -7.91 10.17
C LEU A 209 -27.32 -9.01 9.14
N VAL A 210 -26.43 -9.17 8.16
CA VAL A 210 -26.58 -10.17 7.10
C VAL A 210 -25.57 -11.30 7.21
N GLN A 211 -24.48 -11.09 7.94
CA GLN A 211 -23.47 -12.11 8.20
C GLN A 211 -22.72 -11.85 9.50
N SER A 212 -22.42 -12.91 10.24
CA SER A 212 -21.58 -12.90 11.42
C SER A 212 -20.75 -14.17 11.46
N GLU A 213 -19.47 -14.05 11.78
CA GLU A 213 -18.54 -15.18 11.83
C GLU A 213 -17.41 -14.90 12.81
N ASN A 214 -16.89 -15.92 13.48
CA ASN A 214 -15.82 -15.75 14.46
C ASN A 214 -14.54 -16.45 14.03
N TYR A 215 -13.40 -15.81 14.31
CA TYR A 215 -12.08 -16.33 14.00
C TYR A 215 -11.21 -16.41 15.25
N VAL A 216 -10.33 -17.41 15.30
CA VAL A 216 -9.22 -17.50 16.26
C VAL A 216 -7.97 -17.85 15.45
N ASP A 217 -6.97 -16.98 15.52
CA ASP A 217 -5.67 -17.15 14.83
C ASP A 217 -5.79 -17.49 13.34
N GLY A 218 -6.65 -16.74 12.66
CA GLY A 218 -6.88 -16.83 11.21
C GLY A 218 -7.81 -17.96 10.77
N LYS A 219 -8.27 -18.80 11.69
CA LYS A 219 -9.18 -19.92 11.40
C LYS A 219 -10.57 -19.62 11.93
N ARG A 220 -11.61 -20.01 11.19
CA ARG A 220 -12.99 -19.94 11.69
C ARG A 220 -13.13 -20.82 12.93
N ASP A 221 -13.64 -20.24 14.01
CA ASP A 221 -13.84 -20.94 15.28
C ASP A 221 -15.06 -20.32 15.97
N GLY A 222 -16.11 -21.09 16.20
CA GLY A 222 -17.40 -20.60 16.69
C GLY A 222 -18.49 -20.61 15.63
N LEU A 223 -19.52 -19.79 15.84
CA LEU A 223 -20.72 -19.77 15.02
C LEU A 223 -20.56 -18.86 13.81
N PHE A 224 -20.89 -19.40 12.64
CA PHE A 224 -21.17 -18.65 11.42
C PHE A 224 -22.69 -18.56 11.27
N GLU A 225 -23.19 -17.36 11.00
CA GLU A 225 -24.59 -17.12 10.69
C GLU A 225 -24.71 -16.14 9.53
N ALA A 226 -25.69 -16.39 8.66
CA ALA A 226 -26.12 -15.48 7.62
C ALA A 226 -27.63 -15.32 7.65
N TRP A 227 -28.10 -14.12 7.32
CA TRP A 227 -29.52 -13.75 7.36
C TRP A 227 -29.94 -13.12 6.04
N ASN A 228 -31.22 -13.24 5.72
CA ASN A 228 -31.85 -12.50 4.63
C ASN A 228 -32.07 -11.03 5.04
N PRO A 229 -32.35 -10.12 4.09
CA PRO A 229 -32.62 -8.71 4.39
C PRO A 229 -33.81 -8.47 5.35
N ASP A 230 -34.77 -9.39 5.40
CA ASP A 230 -35.89 -9.37 6.35
C ASP A 230 -35.53 -9.86 7.76
N SER A 231 -34.25 -10.20 7.99
CA SER A 231 -33.70 -10.77 9.24
C SER A 231 -34.09 -12.21 9.54
N THR A 232 -34.72 -12.92 8.60
CA THR A 232 -34.89 -14.38 8.70
C THR A 232 -33.54 -15.08 8.57
N LYS A 233 -33.33 -16.15 9.34
CA LYS A 233 -32.08 -16.93 9.25
C LYS A 233 -31.99 -17.58 7.89
N LYS A 234 -30.80 -17.53 7.27
CA LYS A 234 -30.52 -18.15 5.98
C LYS A 234 -29.64 -19.38 6.13
N VAL A 235 -28.54 -19.25 6.89
CA VAL A 235 -27.60 -20.34 7.15
C VAL A 235 -27.01 -20.20 8.55
N SER A 236 -26.79 -21.32 9.23
CA SER A 236 -26.00 -21.41 10.46
C SER A 236 -25.04 -22.60 10.39
N ALA A 237 -23.79 -22.39 10.81
CA ALA A 237 -22.79 -23.45 10.87
C ALA A 237 -21.83 -23.24 12.05
N LYS A 238 -21.42 -24.33 12.71
CA LYS A 238 -20.44 -24.30 13.80
C LYS A 238 -19.07 -24.74 13.28
N PHE A 239 -18.05 -23.95 13.56
CA PHE A 239 -16.66 -24.22 13.20
C PHE A 239 -15.80 -24.42 14.45
N LYS A 240 -14.76 -25.26 14.34
CA LYS A 240 -13.65 -25.34 15.29
C LYS A 240 -12.36 -25.45 14.51
N ALA A 241 -11.41 -24.55 14.76
CA ALA A 241 -10.11 -24.53 14.09
C ALA A 241 -10.19 -24.68 12.55
N GLY A 242 -11.16 -24.00 11.92
CA GLY A 242 -11.41 -23.99 10.47
C GLY A 242 -12.26 -25.14 9.94
N LYS A 243 -12.66 -26.09 10.79
CA LYS A 243 -13.45 -27.26 10.38
C LYS A 243 -14.89 -27.16 10.87
N ILE A 244 -15.83 -27.48 9.99
CA ILE A 244 -17.25 -27.62 10.34
C ILE A 244 -17.41 -28.75 11.36
N GLN A 245 -18.21 -28.52 12.40
CA GLN A 245 -18.43 -29.47 13.50
C GLN A 245 -19.69 -30.32 13.32
N ALA A 246 -20.66 -29.83 12.55
CA ALA A 246 -21.92 -30.50 12.27
C ALA A 246 -22.48 -29.99 10.94
N ALA A 247 -23.39 -30.76 10.33
CA ALA A 247 -24.08 -30.32 9.12
C ALA A 247 -24.68 -28.92 9.32
N PRO A 248 -24.39 -27.96 8.42
CA PRO A 248 -25.00 -26.64 8.46
C PRO A 248 -26.52 -26.72 8.43
N GLU A 249 -27.16 -25.81 9.16
CA GLU A 249 -28.60 -25.57 9.08
C GLU A 249 -28.84 -24.47 8.05
N ALA A 250 -29.85 -24.62 7.19
CA ALA A 250 -30.29 -23.55 6.31
C ALA A 250 -31.80 -23.50 6.23
N TRP A 251 -32.28 -22.34 5.83
CA TRP A 251 -33.68 -22.06 5.63
C TRP A 251 -33.87 -21.37 4.29
N ASP A 252 -35.00 -21.61 3.64
CA ASP A 252 -35.39 -20.92 2.42
C ASP A 252 -35.89 -19.50 2.71
N TYR A 253 -36.38 -18.79 1.68
CA TYR A 253 -36.92 -17.43 1.82
C TYR A 253 -38.25 -17.37 2.59
N THR A 254 -38.89 -18.50 2.87
CA THR A 254 -40.09 -18.61 3.71
C THR A 254 -39.75 -18.92 5.16
N GLY A 255 -38.48 -19.23 5.46
CA GLY A 255 -38.02 -19.67 6.77
C GLY A 255 -38.21 -21.17 7.01
N ALA A 256 -38.58 -21.95 5.99
CA ALA A 256 -38.68 -23.41 6.10
C ALA A 256 -37.28 -24.03 6.04
N PRO A 257 -36.97 -25.04 6.87
CA PRO A 257 -35.66 -25.68 6.85
C PRO A 257 -35.41 -26.38 5.51
N VAL A 258 -34.24 -26.16 4.94
CA VAL A 258 -33.80 -26.78 3.68
C VAL A 258 -33.01 -28.04 3.99
N ALA A 259 -33.41 -29.17 3.39
CA ALA A 259 -32.70 -30.43 3.55
C ALA A 259 -31.27 -30.34 2.98
N PRO A 260 -30.26 -30.98 3.61
CA PRO A 260 -28.85 -30.88 3.20
C PRO A 260 -28.55 -31.22 1.75
N ASP A 261 -29.39 -32.05 1.10
CA ASP A 261 -29.29 -32.45 -0.30
C ASP A 261 -29.86 -31.41 -1.28
N GLN A 262 -30.62 -30.42 -0.80
CA GLN A 262 -31.17 -29.31 -1.60
C GLN A 262 -30.38 -28.00 -1.47
N PHE A 263 -29.25 -28.03 -0.74
CA PHE A 263 -28.44 -26.86 -0.38
C PHE A 263 -27.70 -26.17 -1.55
N GLU A 264 -27.63 -26.80 -2.73
CA GLU A 264 -26.82 -26.30 -3.87
C GLU A 264 -27.24 -24.91 -4.38
N TYR A 265 -28.47 -24.46 -4.10
CA TYR A 265 -28.95 -23.14 -4.54
C TYR A 265 -28.78 -22.00 -3.53
N CYS A 266 -28.60 -22.29 -2.22
CA CYS A 266 -28.56 -21.23 -1.19
C CYS A 266 -27.15 -20.90 -0.65
N ALA A 267 -26.19 -21.83 -0.74
CA ALA A 267 -24.93 -21.73 0.01
C ALA A 267 -23.69 -21.24 -0.78
N ILE A 268 -23.78 -21.05 -2.10
CA ILE A 268 -22.57 -20.90 -2.94
C ILE A 268 -21.98 -19.47 -2.96
N VAL A 269 -22.62 -18.47 -2.37
CA VAL A 269 -22.14 -17.06 -2.50
C VAL A 269 -21.36 -16.53 -1.28
N TYR A 270 -21.32 -17.25 -0.14
CA TYR A 270 -20.91 -16.61 1.13
C TYR A 270 -19.74 -17.24 1.89
N SER A 271 -19.24 -18.44 1.50
CA SER A 271 -17.89 -18.91 1.87
C SER A 271 -17.44 -20.10 1.03
N THR A 272 -16.15 -20.16 0.67
CA THR A 272 -15.53 -21.26 -0.08
C THR A 272 -15.50 -22.59 0.66
N ASP A 273 -15.57 -22.56 1.98
CA ASP A 273 -15.36 -23.74 2.82
C ASP A 273 -16.65 -24.56 2.99
N LEU A 274 -17.82 -23.91 3.02
CA LEU A 274 -19.12 -24.60 2.95
C LEU A 274 -19.24 -25.41 1.64
N ARG A 275 -18.78 -24.84 0.52
CA ARG A 275 -18.74 -25.52 -0.78
C ARG A 275 -17.84 -26.77 -0.77
N SER A 276 -16.77 -26.76 0.03
CA SER A 276 -15.79 -27.85 0.10
C SER A 276 -16.28 -29.03 0.95
N TYR A 277 -17.07 -28.76 2.00
CA TYR A 277 -17.70 -29.78 2.83
C TYR A 277 -18.68 -30.66 2.04
N TYR A 278 -19.64 -30.04 1.35
CA TYR A 278 -20.64 -30.77 0.54
C TYR A 278 -20.06 -31.45 -0.72
N MET A 279 -18.85 -31.07 -1.14
CA MET A 279 -18.17 -31.70 -2.27
C MET A 279 -17.30 -32.89 -1.87
N ASN A 280 -17.01 -33.06 -0.57
CA ASN A 280 -16.18 -34.16 -0.07
C ASN A 280 -17.01 -35.25 0.64
N ASP A 281 -18.20 -34.93 1.18
CA ASP A 281 -19.14 -35.91 1.73
C ASP A 281 -20.23 -36.28 0.70
N THR A 282 -20.15 -37.53 0.26
CA THR A 282 -20.97 -38.26 -0.72
C THR A 282 -22.48 -37.94 -0.71
N VAL A 283 -23.01 -37.41 -1.83
CA VAL A 283 -24.29 -37.78 -2.51
C VAL A 283 -24.53 -36.93 -3.78
N LEU A 284 -24.06 -35.68 -3.85
CA LEU A 284 -24.44 -34.75 -4.95
C LEU A 284 -23.55 -34.80 -6.20
N ALA A 285 -22.37 -35.43 -6.16
CA ALA A 285 -21.39 -35.42 -7.26
C ALA A 285 -21.82 -36.16 -8.54
N ARG A 286 -23.03 -36.73 -8.63
CA ARG A 286 -23.48 -37.53 -9.80
C ARG A 286 -24.74 -37.02 -10.53
N LYS A 287 -25.39 -35.94 -10.10
CA LYS A 287 -26.48 -35.33 -10.88
C LYS A 287 -25.98 -34.08 -11.59
N HIS A 288 -25.72 -34.23 -12.89
CA HIS A 288 -25.55 -33.11 -13.81
C HIS A 288 -26.83 -32.26 -13.78
N MET A 289 -26.78 -31.02 -13.27
CA MET A 289 -27.92 -30.08 -13.34
C MET A 289 -27.65 -29.02 -14.42
N PRO A 290 -28.51 -28.93 -15.46
CA PRO A 290 -28.44 -27.88 -16.47
C PRO A 290 -29.20 -26.64 -15.99
N GLY A 291 -28.58 -25.46 -16.07
CA GLY A 291 -29.28 -24.19 -15.78
C GLY A 291 -28.46 -23.03 -15.21
N CYS A 292 -27.18 -23.21 -14.88
CA CYS A 292 -26.33 -22.12 -14.40
C CYS A 292 -25.58 -21.44 -15.55
N TYR A 293 -26.18 -20.45 -16.20
CA TYR A 293 -25.44 -19.56 -17.11
C TYR A 293 -24.54 -18.63 -16.29
N GLY A 294 -23.22 -18.80 -16.40
CA GLY A 294 -22.27 -17.68 -16.34
C GLY A 294 -21.34 -17.52 -15.12
N TYR A 295 -21.12 -18.51 -14.27
CA TYR A 295 -20.08 -18.41 -13.21
C TYR A 295 -19.18 -19.65 -13.18
N ASP A 296 -17.98 -19.51 -13.75
CA ASP A 296 -16.90 -20.50 -13.64
C ASP A 296 -16.00 -20.13 -12.42
N PRO A 297 -16.07 -20.89 -11.30
CA PRO A 297 -15.25 -20.64 -10.11
C PRO A 297 -13.76 -20.93 -10.33
N THR A 298 -13.38 -21.47 -11.50
CA THR A 298 -11.99 -21.73 -11.82
C THR A 298 -11.18 -20.48 -12.14
N GLU A 299 -11.85 -19.34 -12.38
CA GLU A 299 -11.26 -18.05 -12.76
C GLU A 299 -10.98 -17.12 -11.57
N GLN A 300 -11.60 -17.32 -10.39
CA GLN A 300 -11.45 -16.40 -9.25
C GLN A 300 -10.02 -16.38 -8.68
N VAL A 301 -9.51 -15.17 -8.41
CA VAL A 301 -8.19 -14.92 -7.81
C VAL A 301 -8.37 -14.54 -6.33
N PHE A 302 -7.71 -15.27 -5.45
CA PHE A 302 -7.84 -15.11 -4.00
C PHE A 302 -6.76 -14.16 -3.44
N ASP A 303 -7.15 -13.18 -2.63
CA ASP A 303 -6.20 -12.35 -1.87
C ASP A 303 -5.65 -13.09 -0.63
N TYR A 304 -6.42 -14.03 -0.06
CA TYR A 304 -6.03 -14.84 1.11
C TYR A 304 -6.41 -16.31 0.88
N THR A 305 -5.55 -17.21 1.33
CA THR A 305 -5.71 -18.67 1.15
C THR A 305 -5.27 -19.44 2.40
N ASP A 306 -5.84 -20.62 2.63
CA ASP A 306 -5.47 -21.52 3.74
C ASP A 306 -3.99 -21.91 3.69
N THR A 307 -3.49 -22.20 2.49
CA THR A 307 -2.05 -22.41 2.22
C THR A 307 -1.63 -21.46 1.12
N ARG A 308 -0.72 -20.54 1.46
CA ARG A 308 -0.21 -19.55 0.49
C ARG A 308 0.62 -20.23 -0.58
N ALA A 309 0.67 -19.59 -1.75
CA ALA A 309 1.62 -19.96 -2.78
C ALA A 309 3.05 -19.80 -2.24
N GLU A 310 3.91 -20.76 -2.54
CA GLU A 310 5.26 -20.85 -1.98
C GLU A 310 6.28 -20.99 -3.11
N PHE A 311 7.37 -20.23 -3.04
CA PHE A 311 8.50 -20.40 -3.94
C PHE A 311 9.10 -21.81 -3.76
N PRO A 312 9.57 -22.49 -4.82
CA PRO A 312 10.20 -23.80 -4.69
C PRO A 312 11.39 -23.77 -3.73
N GLY A 313 11.33 -24.56 -2.66
CA GLY A 313 12.35 -24.54 -1.60
C GLY A 313 12.17 -23.43 -0.56
N GLY A 314 11.01 -22.79 -0.52
CA GLY A 314 10.62 -21.84 0.52
C GLY A 314 11.26 -20.45 0.38
N ILE A 315 11.07 -19.64 1.42
CA ILE A 315 11.47 -18.22 1.44
C ILE A 315 12.99 -18.04 1.31
N ASP A 316 13.79 -18.95 1.88
CA ASP A 316 15.25 -18.87 1.82
C ASP A 316 15.78 -19.11 0.40
N SER A 317 15.21 -20.10 -0.30
CA SER A 317 15.51 -20.36 -1.71
C SER A 317 15.08 -19.19 -2.59
N MET A 318 13.94 -18.55 -2.27
CA MET A 318 13.49 -17.34 -2.96
C MET A 318 14.48 -16.18 -2.76
N ASN A 319 14.92 -15.94 -1.51
CA ASN A 319 15.89 -14.90 -1.20
C ASN A 319 17.25 -15.17 -1.85
N ALA A 320 17.68 -16.43 -1.93
CA ALA A 320 18.89 -16.83 -2.65
C ALA A 320 18.74 -16.59 -4.16
N TYR A 321 17.61 -16.97 -4.74
CA TYR A 321 17.29 -16.72 -6.15
C TYR A 321 17.31 -15.21 -6.46
N ILE A 322 16.65 -14.40 -5.63
CA ILE A 322 16.62 -12.94 -5.79
C ILE A 322 18.03 -12.39 -5.71
N ARG A 323 18.83 -12.73 -4.68
CA ARG A 323 20.22 -12.24 -4.58
C ARG A 323 21.09 -12.61 -5.78
N ARG A 324 20.90 -13.81 -6.33
CA ARG A 324 21.67 -14.28 -7.50
C ARG A 324 21.25 -13.60 -8.81
N ASN A 325 19.97 -13.24 -8.94
CA ASN A 325 19.41 -12.76 -10.20
C ASN A 325 19.13 -11.25 -10.25
N LEU A 326 19.00 -10.60 -9.09
CA LEU A 326 18.73 -9.18 -8.96
C LEU A 326 20.02 -8.39 -9.22
N ARG A 327 20.00 -7.56 -10.27
CA ARG A 327 21.12 -6.68 -10.61
C ARG A 327 20.82 -5.28 -10.13
N TYR A 328 21.77 -4.64 -9.48
CA TYR A 328 21.62 -3.24 -9.12
C TYR A 328 21.94 -2.38 -10.36
N PRO A 329 21.00 -1.59 -10.91
CA PRO A 329 21.29 -0.78 -12.10
C PRO A 329 22.35 0.30 -11.83
N ASP A 330 23.36 0.40 -12.70
CA ASP A 330 24.54 1.27 -12.50
C ASP A 330 24.16 2.74 -12.27
N LEU A 331 23.24 3.27 -13.09
CA LEU A 331 22.72 4.65 -12.95
C LEU A 331 22.19 4.95 -11.54
N CYS A 332 21.52 3.98 -10.92
CA CYS A 332 20.93 4.17 -9.60
C CYS A 332 21.94 3.91 -8.48
N LYS A 333 22.98 3.14 -8.79
CA LYS A 333 24.11 2.88 -7.90
C LYS A 333 24.97 4.14 -7.76
N GLU A 334 25.26 4.79 -8.88
CA GLU A 334 25.98 6.07 -8.94
C GLU A 334 25.26 7.19 -8.18
N GLN A 335 23.92 7.18 -8.24
CA GLN A 335 23.07 8.16 -7.54
C GLN A 335 22.78 7.80 -6.08
N ALA A 336 23.37 6.71 -5.57
CA ALA A 336 23.14 6.20 -4.22
C ALA A 336 21.67 5.96 -3.84
N ILE A 337 20.82 5.64 -4.82
CA ILE A 337 19.36 5.50 -4.62
C ILE A 337 19.06 4.12 -4.08
N GLN A 338 18.77 4.02 -2.78
CA GLN A 338 18.38 2.76 -2.13
C GLN A 338 16.87 2.69 -1.90
N GLY A 339 16.33 1.48 -1.76
CA GLY A 339 14.91 1.31 -1.46
C GLY A 339 14.41 -0.11 -1.64
N THR A 340 13.09 -0.28 -1.61
CA THR A 340 12.44 -1.57 -1.84
C THR A 340 11.28 -1.43 -2.82
N VAL A 341 11.33 -2.19 -3.92
CA VAL A 341 10.22 -2.32 -4.87
C VAL A 341 9.32 -3.48 -4.46
N TYR A 342 8.00 -3.30 -4.46
CA TYR A 342 7.02 -4.34 -4.17
C TYR A 342 6.25 -4.69 -5.44
N ILE A 343 6.33 -5.95 -5.83
CA ILE A 343 5.62 -6.49 -6.99
C ILE A 343 4.49 -7.38 -6.49
N LYS A 344 3.23 -7.04 -6.84
CA LYS A 344 2.06 -7.90 -6.66
C LYS A 344 1.81 -8.65 -7.97
N PHE A 345 1.55 -9.94 -7.90
CA PHE A 345 1.29 -10.79 -9.06
C PHE A 345 0.33 -11.92 -8.69
N ILE A 346 -0.16 -12.63 -9.69
CA ILE A 346 -1.03 -13.80 -9.52
C ILE A 346 -0.18 -15.07 -9.69
N VAL A 347 -0.30 -15.99 -8.74
CA VAL A 347 0.18 -17.37 -8.91
C VAL A 347 -1.00 -18.20 -9.41
N GLU A 348 -0.83 -18.73 -10.61
CA GLU A 348 -1.79 -19.61 -11.27
C GLU A 348 -1.79 -21.01 -10.65
N LYS A 349 -2.81 -21.81 -10.97
CA LYS A 349 -2.97 -23.17 -10.44
C LYS A 349 -1.82 -24.11 -10.81
N ASN A 350 -1.15 -23.85 -11.93
CA ASN A 350 0.03 -24.58 -12.38
C ASN A 350 1.34 -24.00 -11.81
N GLY A 351 1.26 -23.01 -10.92
CA GLY A 351 2.41 -22.33 -10.33
C GLY A 351 3.01 -21.22 -11.17
N MET A 352 2.50 -20.96 -12.39
CA MET A 352 2.99 -19.85 -13.22
C MET A 352 2.62 -18.50 -12.63
N ILE A 353 3.46 -17.50 -12.88
CA ILE A 353 3.17 -16.12 -12.51
C ILE A 353 2.50 -15.41 -13.67
N THR A 354 1.39 -14.73 -13.39
CA THR A 354 0.68 -13.83 -14.32
C THR A 354 0.41 -12.48 -13.65
N ASP A 355 0.04 -11.47 -14.44
CA ASP A 355 -0.37 -10.14 -13.99
C ASP A 355 0.58 -9.44 -12.99
N ALA A 356 1.89 -9.56 -13.20
CA ALA A 356 2.89 -8.93 -12.33
C ALA A 356 2.90 -7.41 -12.49
N LYS A 357 2.59 -6.70 -11.40
CA LYS A 357 2.43 -5.24 -11.33
C LYS A 357 3.20 -4.66 -10.15
N ILE A 358 3.71 -3.45 -10.34
CA ILE A 358 4.36 -2.69 -9.27
C ILE A 358 3.28 -2.05 -8.40
N VAL A 359 3.27 -2.37 -7.11
CA VAL A 359 2.35 -1.78 -6.13
C VAL A 359 3.03 -0.74 -5.24
N ARG A 360 4.36 -0.80 -5.14
CA ARG A 360 5.17 0.23 -4.48
C ARG A 360 6.55 0.30 -5.13
N GLY A 361 6.89 1.45 -5.71
CA GLY A 361 8.15 1.68 -6.42
C GLY A 361 9.20 2.42 -5.60
N ILE A 362 10.31 2.78 -6.24
CA ILE A 362 11.38 3.62 -5.67
C ILE A 362 11.46 4.91 -6.48
N ARG A 363 11.16 6.04 -5.83
CA ARG A 363 11.25 7.36 -6.48
C ARG A 363 12.70 7.67 -6.84
N GLY A 364 12.92 8.18 -8.06
CA GLY A 364 14.25 8.55 -8.55
C GLY A 364 14.97 7.45 -9.34
N CYS A 365 14.47 6.21 -9.36
CA CYS A 365 15.08 5.14 -10.16
C CYS A 365 14.04 4.16 -10.75
N PRO A 366 13.48 4.46 -11.94
CA PRO A 366 12.59 3.55 -12.66
C PRO A 366 13.27 2.26 -13.15
N GLN A 367 14.60 2.22 -13.20
CA GLN A 367 15.34 1.04 -13.65
C GLN A 367 15.29 -0.10 -12.62
N MET A 368 15.26 0.22 -11.32
CA MET A 368 15.07 -0.77 -10.25
C MET A 368 13.69 -1.43 -10.33
N GLU A 369 12.67 -0.66 -10.71
CA GLU A 369 11.32 -1.13 -10.95
C GLU A 369 11.25 -2.11 -12.13
N LYS A 370 11.86 -1.75 -13.27
CA LYS A 370 11.97 -2.62 -14.45
C LYS A 370 12.73 -3.91 -14.13
N GLU A 371 13.83 -3.78 -13.41
CA GLU A 371 14.65 -4.92 -13.01
C GLU A 371 13.90 -5.86 -12.05
N SER A 372 13.17 -5.31 -11.09
CA SER A 372 12.33 -6.11 -10.18
C SER A 372 11.27 -6.91 -10.96
N LEU A 373 10.60 -6.29 -11.93
CA LEU A 373 9.66 -6.98 -12.81
C LEU A 373 10.33 -8.08 -13.64
N ARG A 374 11.55 -7.84 -14.16
CA ARG A 374 12.32 -8.87 -14.89
C ARG A 374 12.60 -10.08 -14.02
N VAL A 375 13.05 -9.86 -12.78
CA VAL A 375 13.38 -10.96 -11.86
C VAL A 375 12.13 -11.75 -11.47
N VAL A 376 10.99 -11.09 -11.20
CA VAL A 376 9.71 -11.78 -10.93
C VAL A 376 9.27 -12.63 -12.11
N LYS A 377 9.31 -12.09 -13.33
CA LYS A 377 8.89 -12.82 -14.55
C LYS A 377 9.77 -14.02 -14.86
N GLY A 378 11.03 -14.03 -14.39
CA GLY A 378 11.96 -15.14 -14.54
C GLY A 378 11.87 -16.20 -13.44
N MET A 379 11.06 -16.01 -12.39
CA MET A 379 10.99 -16.97 -11.28
C MET A 379 10.47 -18.34 -11.73
N PRO A 380 10.93 -19.44 -11.10
CA PRO A 380 10.39 -20.77 -11.34
C PRO A 380 8.91 -20.86 -10.94
N ARG A 381 8.24 -21.91 -11.41
CA ARG A 381 6.84 -22.19 -11.02
C ARG A 381 6.73 -22.37 -9.52
N PHE A 382 5.82 -21.63 -8.90
CA PHE A 382 5.53 -21.71 -7.48
C PHE A 382 4.78 -23.00 -7.15
N LYS A 383 4.91 -23.46 -5.90
CA LYS A 383 3.90 -24.34 -5.34
C LYS A 383 2.61 -23.52 -5.21
N PRO A 384 1.50 -23.93 -5.86
CA PRO A 384 0.31 -23.10 -5.94
C PRO A 384 -0.41 -23.05 -4.59
N ALA A 385 -1.20 -22.00 -4.39
CA ALA A 385 -2.00 -21.84 -3.19
C ALA A 385 -3.15 -22.85 -3.12
N ARG A 386 -3.59 -23.14 -1.89
CA ARG A 386 -4.74 -24.00 -1.63
C ARG A 386 -5.79 -23.28 -0.79
N GLN A 387 -7.05 -23.40 -1.20
CA GLN A 387 -8.23 -22.99 -0.44
C GLN A 387 -9.21 -24.17 -0.39
N GLY A 388 -9.67 -24.55 0.80
CA GLY A 388 -10.57 -25.69 0.96
C GLY A 388 -10.00 -26.99 0.40
N GLY A 389 -8.67 -27.17 0.48
CA GLY A 389 -7.95 -28.33 -0.07
C GLY A 389 -7.72 -28.32 -1.60
N ARG A 390 -8.37 -27.42 -2.34
CA ARG A 390 -8.26 -27.30 -3.80
C ARG A 390 -7.19 -26.29 -4.20
N ILE A 391 -6.54 -26.54 -5.33
CA ILE A 391 -5.58 -25.62 -5.92
C ILE A 391 -6.32 -24.43 -6.55
N VAL A 392 -5.93 -23.21 -6.18
CA VAL A 392 -6.58 -21.96 -6.60
C VAL A 392 -5.58 -20.94 -7.14
N ARG A 393 -6.07 -19.95 -7.89
CA ARG A 393 -5.28 -18.77 -8.28
C ARG A 393 -5.19 -17.82 -7.10
N SER A 394 -4.03 -17.28 -6.78
CA SER A 394 -3.89 -16.38 -5.61
C SER A 394 -2.93 -15.24 -5.86
N TYR A 395 -3.20 -14.09 -5.25
CA TYR A 395 -2.23 -13.00 -5.23
C TYR A 395 -1.02 -13.31 -4.34
N SER A 396 0.14 -12.81 -4.75
CA SER A 396 1.37 -12.83 -3.96
C SER A 396 2.11 -11.51 -4.16
N THR A 397 2.81 -11.05 -3.11
CA THR A 397 3.59 -9.81 -3.15
C THR A 397 5.01 -10.09 -2.68
N ILE A 398 6.01 -9.73 -3.48
CA ILE A 398 7.44 -9.91 -3.15
C ILE A 398 8.15 -8.56 -3.07
N PRO A 399 8.93 -8.32 -1.99
CA PRO A 399 9.81 -7.16 -1.88
C PRO A 399 11.19 -7.40 -2.51
N PHE A 400 11.64 -6.48 -3.37
CA PHE A 400 12.99 -6.43 -3.95
C PHE A 400 13.77 -5.30 -3.32
N ARG A 401 14.72 -5.64 -2.44
CA ARG A 401 15.51 -4.66 -1.69
C ARG A 401 16.79 -4.31 -2.47
N PHE A 402 16.96 -3.04 -2.80
CA PHE A 402 18.18 -2.49 -3.37
C PHE A 402 18.95 -1.76 -2.27
N LYS A 403 20.06 -2.35 -1.82
CA LYS A 403 20.95 -1.77 -0.81
C LYS A 403 22.37 -1.71 -1.38
N LEU A 404 23.02 -0.56 -1.24
CA LEU A 404 24.46 -0.44 -1.46
C LEU A 404 25.15 -1.17 -0.31
N SER A 405 26.00 -2.12 -0.68
CA SER A 405 26.85 -2.91 0.22
C SER A 405 28.10 -2.15 0.59
#